data_AF-A0A3D4UXE2-F1
#
_entry.id   AF-A0A3D4UXE2-F1
#
_cell.length_a   1.000
_cell.length_b   1.000
_cell.length_c   1.000
_cell.angle_alpha   90.00
_cell.angle_beta   90.00
_cell.angle_gamma   90.00
#
_symmetry.space_group_name_H-M   'P 1'
#
loop_
_entity.id
_entity.type
_entity.pdbx_description
1 polymer ?
#
loop_
_entity_poly.entity_id
_entity_poly.type
_entity_poly.pdbx_seq_one_letter_code
_entity_poly.pdbx_strand_id
1 'polypeptide(L)'
;MKSSVMAVILGGGRGTRLFPLTDQRSKPAVPIGGKYRLVDIPISNCLNSDIRRIYVLTQFNSASLNRHIKNTYNFDVFSSGFVDILAAEQTASNPDWFQGTADA
;
A
#
# COMPACT_ATOMS: atom_id res chain seq x y z
N MET A 1 9.01 22.14 11.65
CA MET A 1 8.42 22.51 10.35
C MET A 1 7.32 21.51 10.03
N LYS A 2 6.10 21.93 9.66
CA LYS A 2 5.09 21.02 9.11
C LYS A 2 5.59 20.56 7.73
N SER A 3 5.92 19.29 7.57
CA SER A 3 6.26 18.74 6.25
C SER A 3 5.02 18.85 5.35
N SER A 4 5.15 19.59 4.24
CA SER A 4 4.13 19.74 3.20
C SER A 4 4.15 18.59 2.19
N VAL A 5 4.94 17.56 2.45
CA VAL A 5 5.16 16.43 1.54
C VAL A 5 4.16 15.31 1.81
N MET A 6 3.60 14.76 0.75
CA MET A 6 2.74 13.57 0.77
C MET A 6 3.42 12.47 -0.03
N ALA A 7 3.51 11.28 0.54
CA ALA A 7 4.05 10.12 -0.14
C ALA A 7 2.91 9.33 -0.81
N VAL A 8 3.16 8.88 -2.03
CA VAL A 8 2.28 7.97 -2.77
C VAL A 8 3.09 6.71 -3.10
N ILE A 9 2.71 5.60 -2.50
CA ILE A 9 3.35 4.30 -2.67
C ILE A 9 2.56 3.50 -3.70
N LEU A 10 3.21 3.18 -4.82
CA LEU A 10 2.61 2.41 -5.90
C LEU A 10 2.75 0.91 -5.59
N GLY A 11 1.68 0.32 -5.05
CA GLY A 11 1.61 -1.10 -4.71
C GLY A 11 1.61 -2.05 -5.91
N GLY A 12 1.56 -1.51 -7.12
CA GLY A 12 1.71 -2.24 -8.38
C GLY A 12 0.49 -3.06 -8.78
N GLY A 13 0.56 -3.62 -9.99
CA GLY A 13 -0.49 -4.49 -10.54
C GLY A 13 -0.41 -5.94 -10.09
N ARG A 14 -0.97 -6.86 -10.89
CA ARG A 14 -1.19 -8.30 -10.59
C ARG A 14 0.01 -9.10 -10.03
N GLY A 15 1.22 -8.55 -10.05
CA GLY A 15 2.36 -9.15 -9.33
C GLY A 15 2.90 -10.42 -10.00
N THR A 16 2.67 -10.61 -11.30
CA THR A 16 3.00 -11.83 -12.06
C THR A 16 4.45 -12.32 -11.90
N ARG A 17 5.41 -11.40 -11.72
CA ARG A 17 6.83 -11.73 -11.49
C ARG A 17 7.12 -12.37 -10.13
N LEU A 18 6.20 -12.24 -9.16
CA LEU A 18 6.30 -12.80 -7.82
C LEU A 18 5.35 -13.98 -7.63
N PHE A 19 4.74 -14.49 -8.70
CA PHE A 19 4.02 -15.75 -8.63
C PHE A 19 4.93 -16.87 -8.07
N PRO A 20 4.46 -17.73 -7.15
CA PRO A 20 3.08 -17.88 -6.67
C PRO A 20 2.71 -17.02 -5.46
N LEU A 21 3.61 -16.17 -4.96
CA LEU A 21 3.39 -15.40 -3.72
C LEU A 21 2.24 -14.37 -3.81
N THR A 22 1.85 -14.00 -5.03
CA THR A 22 0.77 -13.03 -5.31
C THR A 22 -0.52 -13.68 -5.81
N ASP A 23 -0.65 -15.02 -5.74
CA ASP A 23 -1.85 -15.72 -6.21
C ASP A 23 -3.11 -15.31 -5.41
N GLN A 24 -2.99 -15.31 -4.08
CA GLN A 24 -4.10 -15.04 -3.15
C GLN A 24 -3.93 -13.69 -2.41
N ARG A 25 -3.04 -12.80 -2.87
CA ARG A 25 -2.76 -11.53 -2.20
C ARG A 25 -2.13 -10.50 -3.13
N SER A 26 -2.27 -9.23 -2.78
CA SER A 26 -1.60 -8.14 -3.48
C SER A 26 -0.08 -8.21 -3.31
N LYS A 27 0.67 -7.69 -4.29
CA LYS A 27 2.14 -7.57 -4.23
C LYS A 27 2.62 -6.88 -2.93
N PRO A 28 2.02 -5.77 -2.46
CA PRO A 28 2.46 -5.12 -1.23
C PRO A 28 2.26 -5.98 0.02
N ALA A 29 1.30 -6.91 -0.01
CA ALA A 29 0.98 -7.80 1.10
C ALA A 29 1.90 -9.03 1.19
N VAL A 30 2.84 -9.22 0.25
CA VAL A 30 3.78 -10.35 0.27
C VAL A 30 4.67 -10.27 1.51
N PRO A 31 4.72 -11.34 2.34
CA PRO A 31 5.56 -11.37 3.53
C PRO A 31 7.05 -11.36 3.21
N ILE A 32 7.85 -10.69 4.03
CA ILE A 32 9.31 -10.67 3.98
C ILE A 32 9.89 -10.74 5.40
N GLY A 33 11.07 -11.34 5.56
CA GLY A 33 11.81 -11.29 6.84
C GLY A 33 11.03 -11.87 8.04
N GLY A 34 10.11 -12.81 7.81
CA GLY A 34 9.33 -13.52 8.83
C GLY A 34 8.17 -12.73 9.45
N LYS A 35 8.32 -11.41 9.68
CA LYS A 35 7.32 -10.58 10.39
C LYS A 35 6.81 -9.37 9.59
N TYR A 36 7.43 -9.06 8.46
CA TYR A 36 7.15 -7.86 7.68
C TYR A 36 6.46 -8.19 6.37
N ARG A 37 6.04 -7.15 5.66
CA ARG A 37 5.52 -7.20 4.28
C ARG A 37 6.27 -6.23 3.39
N LEU A 38 6.21 -6.44 2.09
CA LEU A 38 6.88 -5.56 1.12
C LEU A 38 6.49 -4.07 1.28
N VAL A 39 5.24 -3.79 1.65
CA VAL A 39 4.77 -2.41 1.90
C VAL A 39 5.47 -1.71 3.08
N ASP A 40 6.02 -2.47 4.02
CA ASP A 40 6.60 -1.90 5.24
C ASP A 40 7.91 -1.18 4.96
N ILE A 41 8.64 -1.58 3.92
CA ILE A 41 9.90 -0.93 3.51
C ILE A 41 9.65 0.54 3.12
N PRO A 42 8.82 0.85 2.10
CA PRO A 42 8.59 2.24 1.71
C PRO A 42 7.87 3.06 2.80
N ILE A 43 6.96 2.46 3.57
CA ILE A 43 6.32 3.18 4.69
C ILE A 43 7.34 3.54 5.77
N SER A 44 8.19 2.60 6.18
CA SER A 44 9.23 2.85 7.18
C SER A 44 10.22 3.91 6.71
N ASN A 45 10.60 3.90 5.42
CA ASN A 45 11.44 4.94 4.85
C ASN A 45 10.78 6.32 4.91
N CYS A 46 9.48 6.42 4.62
CA CYS A 46 8.73 7.68 4.73
C CYS A 46 8.71 8.17 6.19
N LEU A 47 8.37 7.29 7.13
CA LEU A 47 8.29 7.64 8.55
C LEU A 47 9.64 8.06 9.14
N ASN A 48 10.72 7.35 8.79
CA ASN A 48 12.09 7.70 9.18
C ASN A 48 12.59 9.01 8.53
N SER A 49 11.91 9.48 7.49
CA SER A 49 12.17 10.76 6.81
C SER A 49 11.19 11.86 7.24
N ASP A 50 10.44 11.66 8.33
CA ASP A 50 9.38 12.55 8.81
C ASP A 50 8.24 12.84 7.78
N ILE A 51 8.04 11.94 6.82
CA ILE A 51 6.90 11.97 5.89
C ILE A 51 5.80 11.08 6.48
N ARG A 52 4.78 11.72 7.06
CA ARG A 52 3.72 11.04 7.81
C ARG A 52 2.37 11.00 7.11
N ARG A 53 2.25 11.57 5.90
CA ARG A 53 1.03 11.55 5.09
C ARG A 53 1.28 10.64 3.90
N ILE A 54 0.77 9.42 3.97
CA ILE A 54 1.14 8.34 3.05
C ILE A 54 -0.14 7.72 2.47
N TYR A 55 -0.22 7.68 1.14
CA TYR A 55 -1.19 6.87 0.41
C TYR A 55 -0.52 5.63 -0.18
N VAL A 56 -1.19 4.49 -0.13
CA VAL A 56 -0.77 3.24 -0.77
C VAL A 56 -1.79 2.87 -1.84
N LEU A 57 -1.40 2.94 -3.11
CA LEU A 57 -2.26 2.59 -4.24
C LEU A 57 -2.14 1.09 -4.52
N THR A 58 -3.26 0.36 -4.62
CA THR A 58 -3.25 -1.09 -4.92
C THR A 58 -4.43 -1.50 -5.79
N GLN A 59 -4.21 -2.39 -6.76
CA GLN A 59 -5.24 -2.81 -7.72
C GLN A 59 -6.07 -4.03 -7.29
N PHE A 60 -5.56 -4.84 -6.38
CA PHE A 60 -6.13 -6.18 -6.15
C PHE A 60 -6.10 -6.58 -4.69
N ASN A 61 -7.08 -7.38 -4.27
CA ASN A 61 -7.09 -8.18 -3.02
C ASN A 61 -6.51 -7.45 -1.79
N SER A 62 -7.11 -6.30 -1.48
CA SER A 62 -6.62 -5.34 -0.48
C SER A 62 -6.99 -5.70 0.96
N ALA A 63 -7.85 -6.69 1.21
CA ALA A 63 -8.33 -6.99 2.57
C ALA A 63 -7.21 -7.33 3.56
N SER A 64 -6.26 -8.19 3.14
CA SER A 64 -5.12 -8.57 3.97
C SER A 64 -4.18 -7.38 4.21
N LEU A 65 -3.98 -6.53 3.21
CA LEU A 65 -3.15 -5.33 3.27
C LEU A 65 -3.78 -4.27 4.18
N ASN A 66 -5.08 -4.01 4.02
CA ASN A 66 -5.89 -3.12 4.86
C ASN A 66 -5.79 -3.48 6.33
N ARG A 67 -5.95 -4.78 6.66
CA ARG A 67 -5.82 -5.26 8.04
C ARG A 67 -4.42 -5.00 8.60
N HIS A 68 -3.38 -5.22 7.81
CA HIS A 68 -2.00 -4.99 8.24
C HIS A 68 -1.73 -3.53 8.50
N ILE A 69 -2.07 -2.64 7.56
CA ILE A 69 -1.85 -1.21 7.74
C ILE A 69 -2.60 -0.67 8.95
N LYS A 70 -3.89 -1.01 9.12
CA LYS A 70 -4.70 -0.58 10.27
C LYS A 70 -4.14 -1.07 11.60
N ASN A 71 -3.59 -2.29 11.65
CA ASN A 71 -3.08 -2.85 12.91
C ASN A 71 -1.66 -2.35 13.22
N THR A 72 -0.85 -2.05 12.21
CA THR A 72 0.58 -1.73 12.37
C THR A 72 0.82 -0.22 12.50
N TYR A 73 0.11 0.61 11.73
CA TYR A 73 0.36 2.04 11.64
C TYR A 73 -0.79 2.84 12.27
N ASN A 74 -0.78 2.90 13.60
CA ASN A 74 -1.72 3.71 14.38
C ASN A 74 -1.08 5.05 14.74
N PHE A 75 -1.63 6.13 14.19
CA PHE A 75 -1.23 7.49 14.52
C PHE A 75 -2.10 8.05 15.65
N ASP A 76 -1.53 8.95 16.45
CA ASP A 76 -2.26 9.68 17.48
C ASP A 76 -3.39 10.51 16.85
N VAL A 77 -4.53 10.62 17.55
CA VAL A 77 -5.71 11.40 17.15
C VAL A 77 -5.37 12.88 16.93
N PHE A 78 -4.34 13.37 17.62
CA PHE A 78 -3.86 14.75 17.49
C PHE A 78 -2.82 14.94 16.37
N SER A 79 -2.36 13.86 15.74
CA SER A 79 -1.43 13.90 14.61
C SER A 79 -2.17 14.00 13.29
N SER A 80 -1.73 14.90 12.39
CA SER A 80 -2.25 14.98 11.02
C SER A 80 -1.67 13.92 10.07
N GLY A 81 -0.91 12.96 10.60
CA GLY A 81 -0.30 11.86 9.85
C GLY A 81 -1.25 10.67 9.70
N PHE A 82 -1.17 9.99 8.57
CA PHE A 82 -1.96 8.80 8.25
C PHE A 82 -1.23 7.91 7.25
N VAL A 83 -1.60 6.63 7.24
CA VAL A 83 -1.29 5.68 6.16
C VAL A 83 -2.62 5.11 5.69
N ASP A 84 -3.07 5.53 4.51
CA ASP A 84 -4.33 5.09 3.93
C ASP A 84 -4.10 4.32 2.64
N ILE A 85 -4.99 3.35 2.38
CA ILE A 85 -4.96 2.55 1.17
C ILE A 85 -6.03 3.06 0.22
N LEU A 86 -5.62 3.43 -0.98
CA LEU A 86 -6.52 3.70 -2.10
C LEU A 86 -6.53 2.46 -2.97
N ALA A 87 -7.58 1.67 -2.79
CA ALA A 87 -7.77 0.44 -3.54
C ALA A 87 -8.50 0.74 -4.84
N ALA A 88 -7.82 0.47 -5.93
CA ALA A 88 -8.43 0.41 -7.23
C ALA A 88 -9.15 -0.94 -7.41
N GLU A 89 -10.41 -1.04 -6.99
CA GLU A 89 -11.21 -2.27 -7.11
C GLU A 89 -11.55 -2.59 -8.58
N GLN A 90 -10.83 -3.53 -9.20
CA GLN A 90 -11.25 -4.13 -10.48
C GLN A 90 -12.46 -5.02 -10.23
N THR A 91 -13.65 -4.55 -10.62
CA THR A 91 -14.84 -5.40 -10.71
C THR A 91 -14.76 -6.25 -11.97
N ALA A 92 -15.37 -7.45 -11.96
CA ALA A 92 -15.39 -8.35 -13.12
C ALA A 92 -15.98 -7.68 -14.38
N SER A 93 -16.79 -6.64 -14.21
CA SER A 93 -17.38 -5.83 -15.28
C SER A 93 -16.46 -4.75 -15.86
N ASN A 94 -15.36 -4.39 -15.20
CA ASN A 94 -14.44 -3.35 -15.69
C ASN A 94 -12.95 -3.70 -15.42
N PRO A 95 -12.40 -4.71 -16.11
CA PRO A 95 -11.01 -5.13 -15.94
C PRO A 95 -9.99 -4.08 -16.41
N ASP A 96 -10.40 -3.13 -17.26
CA ASP A 96 -9.50 -2.17 -17.91
C ASP A 96 -9.32 -0.85 -17.17
N TRP A 97 -9.95 -0.66 -16.02
CA TRP A 97 -9.94 0.64 -15.35
C TRP A 97 -8.57 1.04 -14.78
N PHE A 98 -7.72 0.05 -14.46
CA PHE A 98 -6.40 0.28 -13.92
C PHE A 98 -5.41 -0.67 -14.60
N GLN A 99 -4.66 -0.16 -15.57
CA GLN A 99 -3.75 -0.94 -16.41
C GLN A 99 -2.28 -0.66 -16.08
N GLY A 100 -1.97 0.45 -15.41
CA GLY A 100 -0.62 0.84 -15.08
C GLY A 100 -0.53 1.85 -13.95
N THR A 101 0.71 2.24 -13.61
CA THR A 101 1.00 3.23 -12.57
C THR A 101 0.57 4.65 -12.93
N ALA A 102 0.33 4.93 -14.21
CA ALA A 102 -0.16 6.22 -14.69
C ALA A 102 -1.69 6.35 -14.59
N ASP A 103 -2.41 5.23 -14.54
CA ASP A 103 -3.87 5.21 -14.35
C ASP A 103 -4.28 5.32 -12.87
N ALA A 104 -3.29 5.35 -11.98
CA ALA A 104 -3.40 5.21 -10.54
C ALA A 104 -3.61 6.53 -9.80
#